data_AF-A0A6L4AK88-F1
#
_entry.id   AF-A0A6L4AK88-F1
#
_cell.length_a   1.000
_cell.length_b   1.000
_cell.length_c   1.000
_cell.angle_alpha   90.00
_cell.angle_beta   90.00
_cell.angle_gamma   90.00
#
_symmetry.space_group_name_H-M   'P 1'
#
loop_
_entity.id
_entity.type
_entity.pdbx_description
1 polymer ?
#
loop_
_entity_poly.entity_id
_entity_poly.type
_entity_poly.pdbx_seq_one_letter_code
_entity_poly.pdbx_strand_id
1 'polypeptide(L)'
;MNEEYNFTLTVPLADIDEALLLLNEVRYKYPMMRLSRKPDRMEKARFYLCFPFAGTRTDLGFPEWFSARIGNDWELFGPNYGVWGFV
;
A
#
# COMPACT_ATOMS: atom_id res chain seq x y z
N MET A 1 -10.33 0.85 19.66
CA MET A 1 -10.44 0.70 18.20
C MET A 1 -9.06 1.02 17.66
N ASN A 2 -8.31 0.04 17.17
CA ASN A 2 -6.96 0.30 16.66
C ASN A 2 -7.13 0.94 15.28
N GLU A 3 -6.66 2.16 15.12
CA GLU A 3 -6.69 2.85 13.82
C GLU A 3 -5.86 2.06 12.82
N GLU A 4 -6.32 1.96 11.58
CA GLU A 4 -5.58 1.31 10.49
C GLU A 4 -5.58 2.21 9.27
N TYR A 5 -4.39 2.40 8.70
CA TYR A 5 -4.22 3.17 7.47
C TYR A 5 -4.19 2.23 6.29
N ASN A 6 -5.17 2.35 5.41
CA ASN A 6 -5.32 1.47 4.25
C ASN A 6 -5.02 2.23 2.97
N PHE A 7 -4.19 1.64 2.12
CA PHE A 7 -3.88 2.15 0.79
C PHE A 7 -4.17 1.09 -0.26
N THR A 8 -4.57 1.56 -1.44
CA THR A 8 -4.68 0.73 -2.63
C THR A 8 -3.63 1.20 -3.61
N LEU A 9 -2.65 0.34 -3.88
CA LEU A 9 -1.65 0.54 -4.92
C LEU A 9 -2.12 -0.14 -6.20
N THR A 10 -2.12 0.58 -7.30
CA THR A 10 -2.39 0.08 -8.65
C THR A 10 -1.15 0.29 -9.50
N VAL A 11 -0.72 -0.77 -10.19
CA VAL A 11 0.55 -0.80 -10.93
C VAL A 11 0.31 -1.44 -12.31
N PRO A 12 0.87 -0.91 -13.41
CA PRO A 12 0.90 -1.63 -14.68
C PRO A 12 1.50 -3.04 -14.54
N LEU A 13 0.95 -4.05 -15.21
CA LEU A 13 1.48 -5.41 -15.14
C LEU A 13 2.93 -5.52 -15.62
N ALA A 14 3.36 -4.62 -16.51
CA ALA A 14 4.74 -4.53 -16.98
C ALA A 14 5.73 -4.26 -15.83
N ASP A 15 5.29 -3.57 -14.78
CA ASP A 15 6.15 -3.12 -13.67
C ASP A 15 5.93 -3.99 -12.41
N ILE A 16 5.27 -5.13 -12.54
CA ILE A 16 4.86 -5.94 -11.38
C ILE A 16 6.07 -6.42 -10.55
N ASP A 17 7.18 -6.76 -11.21
CA ASP A 17 8.38 -7.24 -10.51
C ASP A 17 9.03 -6.12 -9.70
N GLU A 18 9.08 -4.90 -10.24
CA GLU A 18 9.55 -3.70 -9.53
C GLU A 18 8.62 -3.38 -8.35
N ALA A 19 7.31 -3.51 -8.53
CA ALA A 19 6.35 -3.33 -7.44
C ALA A 19 6.55 -4.34 -6.32
N LEU A 20 6.82 -5.60 -6.64
CA LEU A 20 7.07 -6.62 -5.63
C LEU A 20 8.37 -6.37 -4.85
N LEU A 21 9.41 -5.85 -5.51
CA LEU A 21 10.65 -5.44 -4.85
C LEU A 21 10.39 -4.28 -3.87
N LEU A 22 9.72 -3.22 -4.34
CA LEU A 22 9.39 -2.07 -3.50
C LEU A 22 8.48 -2.46 -2.33
N LEU A 23 7.47 -3.31 -2.56
CA LEU A 23 6.59 -3.80 -1.51
C LEU A 23 7.32 -4.64 -0.46
N ASN A 24 8.36 -5.38 -0.84
CA ASN A 24 9.22 -6.07 0.13
C ASN A 24 10.01 -5.08 0.99
N GLU A 25 10.56 -4.01 0.41
CA GLU A 25 11.21 -2.94 1.20
C GLU A 25 10.25 -2.30 2.20
N VAL A 26 9.01 -2.04 1.78
CA VAL A 26 7.96 -1.53 2.66
C VAL A 26 7.68 -2.49 3.80
N ARG A 27 7.66 -3.80 3.57
CA ARG A 27 7.49 -4.81 4.64
C ARG A 27 8.65 -4.82 5.63
N TYR A 28 9.88 -4.57 5.18
CA TYR A 28 11.03 -4.43 6.08
C TYR A 28 10.91 -3.18 6.95
N LYS A 29 10.48 -2.05 6.37
CA LYS A 29 10.30 -0.78 7.09
C LYS A 29 9.08 -0.82 8.03
N TYR A 30 8.02 -1.53 7.64
CA TYR A 30 6.79 -1.68 8.39
C TYR A 30 6.45 -3.18 8.56
N PRO A 31 7.08 -3.88 9.52
CA PRO A 31 6.90 -5.33 9.71
C PRO A 31 5.46 -5.76 9.98
N MET A 32 4.65 -4.87 10.55
CA MET A 32 3.23 -5.09 10.84
C MET A 32 2.31 -4.82 9.64
N MET A 33 2.85 -4.36 8.51
CA MET A 33 2.06 -4.12 7.29
C MET A 33 1.48 -5.44 6.78
N ARG A 34 0.18 -5.43 6.51
CA ARG A 34 -0.51 -6.51 5.80
C ARG A 34 -0.63 -6.15 4.34
N LEU A 35 -0.30 -7.10 3.47
CA LEU A 35 -0.35 -6.98 2.01
C LEU A 35 -1.34 -8.00 1.45
N SER A 36 -2.28 -7.56 0.62
CA SER A 36 -3.18 -8.44 -0.12
C SER A 36 -3.20 -8.06 -1.60
N ARG A 37 -2.88 -9.00 -2.49
CA ARG A 37 -3.02 -8.81 -3.93
C ARG A 37 -4.46 -9.09 -4.35
N LYS A 38 -5.04 -8.21 -5.15
CA LYS A 38 -6.34 -8.40 -5.80
C LYS A 38 -6.16 -8.91 -7.22
N PRO A 39 -7.21 -9.50 -7.83
CA PRO A 39 -7.19 -9.86 -9.25
C PRO A 39 -6.84 -8.65 -10.11
N ASP A 40 -5.99 -8.91 -11.11
CA ASP A 40 -5.55 -7.92 -12.07
C ASP A 40 -6.76 -7.42 -12.89
N ARG A 41 -6.74 -6.14 -13.29
CA ARG A 41 -7.83 -5.53 -14.08
C ARG A 41 -7.24 -4.49 -15.02
N MET A 42 -7.64 -4.52 -16.29
CA MET A 42 -7.21 -3.53 -17.30
C MET A 42 -5.68 -3.41 -17.35
N GLU A 43 -4.98 -4.55 -17.44
CA GLU A 43 -3.51 -4.62 -17.47
C GLU A 43 -2.80 -3.98 -16.25
N LYS A 44 -3.52 -3.86 -15.12
CA LYS A 44 -2.99 -3.34 -13.87
C LYS A 44 -3.11 -4.37 -12.75
N ALA A 45 -2.02 -4.61 -12.04
CA ALA A 45 -1.99 -5.29 -10.74
C ALA A 45 -2.50 -4.34 -9.65
N ARG A 46 -3.19 -4.89 -8.65
CA ARG A 46 -3.71 -4.12 -7.51
C ARG A 46 -3.32 -4.75 -6.19
N PHE A 47 -2.79 -3.93 -5.29
CA PHE A 47 -2.33 -4.31 -3.96
C PHE A 47 -3.04 -3.48 -2.90
N TYR A 48 -3.57 -4.16 -1.89
CA TYR A 48 -4.14 -3.54 -0.70
C TYR A 48 -3.08 -3.58 0.39
N LEU A 49 -2.68 -2.41 0.86
CA LEU A 49 -1.69 -2.20 1.91
C LEU A 49 -2.44 -1.74 3.15
N CYS A 50 -2.24 -2.43 4.27
CA CYS A 50 -2.87 -2.09 5.53
C CYS A 50 -1.80 -1.95 6.60
N PHE A 51 -1.75 -0.78 7.22
CA PHE A 51 -0.79 -0.41 8.27
C PHE A 51 -1.53 -0.23 9.59
N PRO A 52 -1.37 -1.15 10.55
CA PRO A 52 -1.90 -0.96 11.90
C PRO A 52 -1.26 0.26 12.56
N PHE A 53 -2.04 1.08 13.27
CA PHE A 53 -1.52 2.19 14.04
C PHE A 53 -0.66 1.68 15.20
N ALA A 54 0.63 2.00 15.16
CA ALA A 54 1.61 1.64 16.17
C ALA A 54 2.29 2.87 16.79
N GLY A 55 1.56 3.99 16.90
CA GLY A 55 2.09 5.25 17.43
C GLY A 55 2.84 6.13 16.40
N THR A 56 2.91 5.70 15.14
CA THR A 56 3.47 6.49 14.03
C THR A 56 2.40 6.85 13.00
N ARG A 57 2.40 8.10 12.54
CA ARG A 57 1.54 8.63 11.47
C ARG A 57 1.98 8.13 10.09
N THR A 58 1.83 6.82 9.86
CA THR A 58 2.15 6.17 8.57
C THR A 58 1.31 6.73 7.44
N ASP A 59 0.12 7.27 7.75
CA ASP A 59 -0.75 8.02 6.84
C ASP A 59 -0.08 9.22 6.17
N LEU A 60 0.82 9.92 6.88
CA LEU A 60 1.52 11.09 6.36
C LEU A 60 2.83 10.71 5.66
N GLY A 61 3.65 9.87 6.31
CA GLY A 61 4.99 9.56 5.82
C GLY A 61 5.03 8.53 4.68
N PHE A 62 4.03 7.66 4.56
CA PHE A 62 4.04 6.62 3.53
C PHE A 62 3.78 7.18 2.12
N PRO A 63 2.75 8.03 1.88
CA PRO A 63 2.53 8.62 0.56
C PRO A 63 3.72 9.44 0.05
N GLU A 64 4.35 10.23 0.91
CA GLU A 64 5.54 11.03 0.56
C GLU A 64 6.76 10.14 0.26
N TRP A 65 7.01 9.14 1.10
CA TRP A 65 8.09 8.18 0.86
C TRP A 65 7.87 7.38 -0.44
N PHE A 66 6.62 7.05 -0.73
CA PHE A 66 6.21 6.28 -1.91
C PHE A 66 6.31 7.13 -3.18
N SER A 67 5.78 8.35 -3.19
CA SER A 67 5.80 9.23 -4.36
C SER A 67 7.21 9.56 -4.87
N ALA A 68 8.20 9.58 -3.98
CA ALA A 68 9.61 9.76 -4.34
C ALA A 68 10.24 8.57 -5.09
N ARG A 69 9.53 7.43 -5.20
CA ARG A 69 10.05 6.14 -5.70
C ARG A 69 9.20 5.50 -6.80
N ILE A 70 8.05 6.09 -7.16
CA ILE A 70 7.14 5.49 -8.14
C ILE A 70 7.51 5.80 -9.58
N GLY A 71 7.19 4.85 -10.47
CA GLY A 71 7.07 5.10 -11.90
C GLY A 71 5.86 6.00 -12.21
N ASN A 72 5.91 6.69 -13.36
CA ASN A 72 4.92 7.71 -13.75
C ASN A 72 3.46 7.20 -13.81
N ASP A 73 3.25 5.89 -13.97
CA ASP A 73 1.93 5.28 -14.20
C ASP A 73 1.39 4.50 -12.98
N TRP A 74 2.07 4.57 -11.84
CA TRP A 74 1.62 3.91 -10.61
C TRP A 74 0.68 4.81 -9.82
N GLU A 75 -0.40 4.24 -9.30
CA GLU A 75 -1.42 5.00 -8.58
C GLU A 75 -1.54 4.50 -7.14
N LEU A 76 -1.31 5.38 -6.15
CA LEU A 76 -1.53 5.10 -4.74
C LEU A 76 -2.76 5.87 -4.23
N PHE A 77 -3.81 5.14 -3.85
CA PHE A 77 -5.03 5.71 -3.29
C PHE A 77 -5.11 5.48 -1.77
N GLY A 78 -5.44 6.52 -1.01
CA GLY A 78 -5.53 6.51 0.45
C GLY A 78 -4.82 7.71 1.07
N PRO A 79 -4.63 7.74 2.40
CA PRO A 79 -5.04 6.72 3.37
C PRO A 79 -6.55 6.71 3.56
N ASN A 80 -7.15 5.52 3.46
CA ASN A 80 -8.51 5.28 3.93
C ASN A 80 -8.44 4.81 5.39
N TYR A 81 -9.10 5.55 6.28
CA TYR A 81 -9.31 5.14 7.67
C TYR A 81 -10.35 4.02 7.67
N GLY A 82 -9.88 2.78 7.60
CA GLY A 82 -10.74 1.61 7.53
C GLY A 82 -10.88 0.97 8.90
N VAL A 83 -12.12 0.75 9.32
CA VAL A 83 -12.42 -0.19 10.41
C VAL A 83 -12.45 -1.59 9.79
N TRP A 84 -11.39 -2.39 9.94
CA TRP A 84 -11.46 -3.82 9.65
C TRP A 84 -12.20 -4.51 10.79
N GLY A 85 -13.52 -4.57 10.66
CA GLY A 85 -14.41 -5.23 11.59
C GLY A 85 -15.84 -4.89 11.20
N PHE A 86 -16.57 -5.88 10.68
CA PHE A 86 -18.02 -5.83 10.73
C PHE A 86 -18.43 -5.49 12.17
N VAL A 87 -19.29 -4.48 12.34
CA VAL A 87 -20.14 -4.38 13.53
C VAL A 87 -21.17 -5.51 13.43
#